data_AF-A0A7S4PEE4-F1
#
_entry.id   AF-A0A7S4PEE4-F1
#
_cell.length_a   1.000
_cell.length_b   1.000
_cell.length_c   1.000
_cell.angle_alpha   90.00
_cell.angle_beta   90.00
_cell.angle_gamma   90.00
#
_symmetry.space_group_name_H-M   'P 1'
#
loop_
_entity.id
_entity.type
_entity.pdbx_description
1 polymer ?
#
loop_
_entity_poly.entity_id
_entity_poly.type
_entity_poly.pdbx_seq_one_letter_code
_entity_poly.pdbx_strand_id
1 'polypeptide(L)'
;MAGWFFIKSEMNGLCLDNVYGQKEEKNRVWMYPHNGTDAQQWRFDDDGRLENKGSSLVLDVENGNKESGTKLWMYNKNDTKAQKWKYNAESMVLQCELNGLVLDIKDANPNPEATLQMWPANGHAAQKWKLLPVDPAQNAAAEKAEETQAQTSEASKPKKGLFGGFGADVLGW
;
A
#
# COMPACT_ATOMS: atom_id res chain seq x y z
N MET A 1 -16.73 8.07 3.86
CA MET A 1 -16.22 7.58 5.15
C MET A 1 -15.10 8.49 5.57
N ALA A 2 -15.10 9.01 6.80
CA ALA A 2 -14.01 9.84 7.30
C ALA A 2 -12.98 8.94 8.00
N GLY A 3 -11.72 8.98 7.54
CA GLY A 3 -10.62 8.21 8.11
C GLY A 3 -10.01 7.17 7.16
N TRP A 4 -8.91 6.56 7.61
CA TRP A 4 -8.20 5.50 6.90
C TRP A 4 -8.95 4.16 7.02
N PHE A 5 -8.85 3.33 5.99
CA PHE A 5 -9.44 2.00 5.94
C PHE A 5 -8.53 1.02 5.17
N PHE A 6 -8.68 -0.27 5.46
CA PHE A 6 -8.15 -1.35 4.64
C PHE A 6 -9.17 -1.72 3.56
N ILE A 7 -8.70 -2.04 2.35
CA ILE A 7 -9.52 -2.55 1.26
C ILE A 7 -9.30 -4.07 1.18
N LYS A 8 -10.20 -4.85 1.81
CA LYS A 8 -10.06 -6.30 1.95
C LYS A 8 -10.92 -7.03 0.93
N SER A 9 -10.34 -7.99 0.23
CA SER A 9 -11.05 -8.82 -0.75
C SER A 9 -11.98 -9.83 -0.05
N GLU A 10 -13.21 -9.95 -0.56
CA GLU A 10 -14.13 -11.01 -0.16
C GLU A 10 -13.72 -12.40 -0.66
N MET A 11 -12.88 -12.46 -1.70
CA MET A 11 -12.47 -13.73 -2.31
C MET A 11 -11.46 -14.49 -1.45
N ASN A 12 -10.44 -13.80 -0.92
CA ASN A 12 -9.29 -14.43 -0.27
C ASN A 12 -8.89 -13.77 1.06
N GLY A 13 -9.59 -12.71 1.48
CA GLY A 13 -9.29 -12.01 2.73
C GLY A 13 -7.96 -11.24 2.72
N LEU A 14 -7.30 -11.09 1.57
CA LEU A 14 -6.11 -10.27 1.42
C LEU A 14 -6.48 -8.79 1.26
N CYS A 15 -5.53 -7.90 1.52
CA CYS A 15 -5.72 -6.45 1.42
C CYS A 15 -5.04 -5.87 0.17
N LEU A 16 -5.62 -4.82 -0.39
CA LEU A 16 -4.97 -3.99 -1.40
C LEU A 16 -3.74 -3.33 -0.77
N ASP A 17 -2.59 -3.53 -1.39
CA ASP A 17 -1.30 -3.15 -0.84
C ASP A 17 -0.46 -2.43 -1.92
N ASN A 18 0.05 -1.25 -1.55
CA ASN A 18 1.08 -0.55 -2.32
C ASN A 18 2.39 -1.33 -2.14
N VAL A 19 2.85 -1.99 -3.21
CA VAL A 19 3.96 -2.97 -3.15
C VAL A 19 5.17 -2.41 -2.41
N TYR A 20 5.54 -3.03 -1.29
CA TYR A 20 6.65 -2.62 -0.42
C TYR A 20 6.57 -1.19 0.15
N GLY A 21 5.40 -0.55 0.11
CA GLY A 21 5.21 0.82 0.57
C GLY A 21 6.05 1.87 -0.17
N GLN A 22 6.42 1.60 -1.44
CA GLN A 22 7.24 2.52 -2.23
C GLN A 22 6.53 3.87 -2.41
N LYS A 23 7.32 4.94 -2.53
CA LYS A 23 6.83 6.32 -2.60
C LYS A 23 6.94 6.94 -3.99
N GLU A 24 7.52 6.19 -4.92
CA GLU A 24 7.69 6.57 -6.32
C GLU A 24 6.45 6.22 -7.15
N GLU A 25 6.20 7.03 -8.18
CA GLU A 25 5.17 6.75 -9.18
C GLU A 25 5.41 5.42 -9.90
N LYS A 26 4.34 4.89 -10.49
CA LYS A 26 4.31 3.67 -11.32
C LYS A 26 4.64 2.41 -10.52
N ASN A 27 4.70 2.51 -9.19
CA ASN A 27 4.76 1.31 -8.36
C ASN A 27 3.49 0.47 -8.53
N ARG A 28 3.65 -0.84 -8.44
CA ARG A 28 2.55 -1.78 -8.60
C ARG A 28 1.65 -1.78 -7.36
N VAL A 29 0.43 -2.27 -7.54
CA VAL A 29 -0.46 -2.70 -6.47
C VAL A 29 -0.70 -4.20 -6.57
N TRP A 30 -0.89 -4.85 -5.43
CA TRP A 30 -1.16 -6.29 -5.35
C TRP A 30 -2.03 -6.64 -4.14
N MET A 31 -2.37 -7.92 -4.02
CA MET A 31 -3.04 -8.49 -2.86
C MET A 31 -2.02 -9.01 -1.87
N TYR A 32 -2.08 -8.59 -0.61
CA TYR A 32 -1.12 -9.03 0.41
C TYR A 32 -1.81 -9.37 1.74
N PRO A 33 -1.27 -10.32 2.54
CA PRO A 33 -1.78 -10.58 3.88
C PRO A 33 -1.88 -9.29 4.71
N HIS A 34 -2.96 -9.18 5.48
CA HIS A 34 -3.17 -8.03 6.35
C HIS A 34 -1.99 -7.89 7.32
N ASN A 35 -1.25 -6.79 7.21
CA ASN A 35 -0.06 -6.52 8.03
C ASN A 35 -0.16 -5.19 8.80
N GLY A 36 -1.23 -4.41 8.62
CA GLY A 36 -1.49 -3.18 9.35
C GLY A 36 -0.61 -1.99 8.95
N THR A 37 0.35 -2.17 8.04
CA THR A 37 1.28 -1.11 7.63
C THR A 37 0.56 -0.01 6.84
N ASP A 38 1.19 1.16 6.75
CA ASP A 38 0.69 2.28 5.95
C ASP A 38 0.55 1.96 4.45
N ALA A 39 1.22 0.92 3.95
CA ALA A 39 1.08 0.42 2.58
C ALA A 39 -0.32 -0.15 2.29
N GLN A 40 -1.06 -0.55 3.32
CA GLN A 40 -2.41 -1.13 3.21
C GLN A 40 -3.52 -0.19 3.66
N GLN A 41 -3.18 1.02 4.09
CA GLN A 41 -4.14 2.00 4.59
C GLN A 41 -4.48 2.99 3.48
N TRP A 42 -5.77 3.08 3.17
CA TRP A 42 -6.31 3.88 2.09
C TRP A 42 -7.36 4.85 2.61
N ARG A 43 -7.57 5.96 1.91
CA ARG A 43 -8.72 6.83 2.13
C ARG A 43 -9.27 7.32 0.80
N PHE A 44 -10.54 7.69 0.79
CA PHE A 44 -11.05 8.57 -0.25
C PHE A 44 -10.63 10.01 0.09
N ASP A 45 -9.98 10.70 -0.84
CA ASP A 45 -9.81 12.15 -0.76
C ASP A 45 -11.10 12.88 -1.23
N ASP A 46 -11.11 14.21 -1.13
CA ASP A 46 -12.29 15.04 -1.44
C ASP A 46 -12.71 14.96 -2.91
N ASP A 47 -11.83 14.52 -3.81
CA ASP A 47 -12.10 14.35 -5.23
C ASP A 47 -12.46 12.89 -5.61
N GLY A 48 -12.59 12.01 -4.61
CA GLY A 48 -12.91 10.60 -4.82
C GLY A 48 -11.74 9.74 -5.27
N ARG A 49 -10.49 10.16 -5.03
CA ARG A 49 -9.31 9.32 -5.29
C ARG A 49 -9.03 8.42 -4.10
N LEU A 50 -8.56 7.21 -4.37
CA LEU A 50 -8.07 6.29 -3.34
C LEU A 50 -6.60 6.59 -3.04
N GLU A 51 -6.35 7.39 -2.01
CA GLU A 51 -5.02 7.79 -1.56
C GLU A 51 -4.44 6.78 -0.58
N ASN A 52 -3.17 6.39 -0.79
CA ASN A 52 -2.42 5.51 0.11
C ASN A 52 -1.72 6.33 1.22
N LYS A 53 -1.78 5.85 2.47
CA LYS A 53 -1.25 6.57 3.64
C LYS A 53 0.27 6.78 3.58
N GLY A 54 1.02 5.73 3.24
CA GLY A 54 2.49 5.76 3.31
C GLY A 54 3.16 6.61 2.23
N SER A 55 2.55 6.72 1.05
CA SER A 55 3.13 7.40 -0.11
C SER A 55 2.42 8.69 -0.50
N SER A 56 1.17 8.92 -0.07
CA SER A 56 0.30 10.00 -0.58
C SER A 56 -0.02 9.93 -2.08
N LEU A 57 0.40 8.85 -2.75
CA LEU A 57 0.02 8.53 -4.12
C LEU A 57 -1.39 7.92 -4.16
N VAL A 58 -2.00 7.94 -5.34
CA VAL A 58 -3.36 7.42 -5.54
C VAL A 58 -3.38 6.20 -6.46
N LEU A 59 -4.40 5.36 -6.29
CA LEU A 59 -4.69 4.24 -7.20
C LEU A 59 -5.13 4.78 -8.57
N ASP A 60 -4.37 4.45 -9.60
CA ASP A 60 -4.53 4.99 -10.95
C ASP A 60 -4.60 3.85 -11.99
N VAL A 61 -5.47 4.03 -12.99
CA VAL A 61 -5.56 3.14 -14.16
C VAL A 61 -4.39 3.40 -15.10
N GLU A 62 -3.54 2.39 -15.34
CA GLU A 62 -2.29 2.54 -16.08
C GLU A 62 -2.47 3.29 -17.41
N ASN A 63 -1.79 4.43 -17.53
CA ASN A 63 -1.85 5.36 -18.66
C ASN A 63 -3.25 5.89 -19.02
N GLY A 64 -4.23 5.81 -18.10
CA GLY A 64 -5.63 6.10 -18.39
C GLY A 64 -6.23 5.21 -19.48
N ASN A 65 -5.68 4.00 -19.67
CA ASN A 65 -6.14 3.08 -20.69
C ASN A 65 -7.55 2.55 -20.35
N LYS A 66 -8.45 2.60 -21.33
CA LYS A 66 -9.86 2.23 -21.15
C LYS A 66 -10.13 0.75 -21.36
N GLU A 67 -9.15 -0.01 -21.84
CA GLU A 67 -9.32 -1.42 -22.16
C GLU A 67 -9.47 -2.28 -20.91
N SER A 68 -10.24 -3.37 -21.04
CA SER A 68 -10.30 -4.40 -20.00
C SER A 68 -8.96 -5.13 -19.89
N GLY A 69 -8.57 -5.49 -18.68
CA GLY A 69 -7.27 -6.06 -18.36
C GLY A 69 -6.17 -5.03 -18.13
N THR A 70 -6.47 -3.73 -18.25
CA THR A 70 -5.52 -2.65 -17.92
C THR A 70 -5.09 -2.76 -16.47
N LYS A 71 -3.78 -2.65 -16.21
CA LYS A 71 -3.22 -2.75 -14.87
C LYS A 71 -3.51 -1.50 -14.04
N LEU A 72 -3.35 -1.64 -12.74
CA LEU A 72 -3.38 -0.51 -11.79
C LEU A 72 -1.97 -0.27 -11.24
N TRP A 73 -1.70 0.98 -10.91
CA TRP A 73 -0.43 1.42 -10.32
C TRP A 73 -0.64 2.62 -9.38
N MET A 74 0.42 2.99 -8.66
CA MET A 74 0.46 4.19 -7.83
C MET A 74 0.88 5.38 -8.67
N TYR A 75 0.14 6.48 -8.59
CA TYR A 75 0.47 7.68 -9.38
C TYR A 75 0.23 8.97 -8.59
N ASN A 76 0.93 10.03 -8.99
CA ASN A 76 0.68 11.36 -8.46
C ASN A 76 -0.71 11.85 -8.87
N LYS A 77 -1.37 12.61 -7.99
CA LYS A 77 -2.68 13.20 -8.27
C LYS A 77 -2.59 14.06 -9.54
N ASN A 78 -3.42 13.77 -10.53
CA ASN A 78 -3.38 14.42 -11.85
C ASN A 78 -4.77 14.82 -12.39
N ASP A 79 -5.79 14.79 -11.53
CA ASP A 79 -7.18 15.21 -11.78
C ASP A 79 -7.91 14.48 -12.92
N THR A 80 -7.32 13.42 -13.46
CA THR A 80 -7.97 12.62 -14.51
C THR A 80 -9.03 11.68 -13.93
N LYS A 81 -9.97 11.26 -14.78
CA LYS A 81 -10.96 10.24 -14.40
C LYS A 81 -10.34 8.87 -14.09
N ALA A 82 -9.09 8.62 -14.51
CA ALA A 82 -8.35 7.39 -14.23
C ALA A 82 -8.04 7.19 -12.73
N GLN A 83 -8.18 8.26 -11.93
CA GLN A 83 -7.90 8.24 -10.49
C GLN A 83 -9.16 8.35 -9.62
N LYS A 84 -10.34 8.48 -10.24
CA LYS A 84 -11.59 8.71 -9.52
C LYS A 84 -12.36 7.42 -9.38
N TRP A 85 -12.69 7.08 -8.14
CA TRP A 85 -13.29 5.80 -7.77
C TRP A 85 -14.57 6.02 -6.98
N LYS A 86 -15.60 5.25 -7.33
CA LYS A 86 -16.86 5.20 -6.59
C LYS A 86 -17.02 3.82 -5.98
N TYR A 87 -17.20 3.78 -4.67
CA TYR A 87 -17.58 2.56 -3.96
C TYR A 87 -19.10 2.43 -3.91
N ASN A 88 -19.63 1.30 -4.38
CA ASN A 88 -21.02 0.91 -4.16
C ASN A 88 -21.07 -0.11 -3.01
N ALA A 89 -21.65 0.28 -1.87
CA ALA A 89 -21.70 -0.56 -0.68
C ALA A 89 -22.65 -1.77 -0.78
N GLU A 90 -23.68 -1.69 -1.63
CA GLU A 90 -24.63 -2.79 -1.85
C GLU A 90 -23.98 -3.91 -2.66
N SER A 91 -23.26 -3.56 -3.73
CA SER A 91 -22.55 -4.54 -4.56
C SER A 91 -21.12 -4.83 -4.10
N MET A 92 -20.59 -4.01 -3.19
CA MET A 92 -19.21 -4.03 -2.67
C MET A 92 -18.14 -3.79 -3.76
N VAL A 93 -18.49 -3.03 -4.79
CA VAL A 93 -17.64 -2.83 -5.97
C VAL A 93 -16.98 -1.44 -5.93
N LEU A 94 -15.70 -1.38 -6.31
CA LEU A 94 -14.98 -0.15 -6.61
C LEU A 94 -14.96 0.09 -8.12
N GLN A 95 -15.69 1.09 -8.58
CA GLN A 95 -15.85 1.44 -9.99
C GLN A 95 -15.06 2.70 -10.34
N CYS A 96 -14.29 2.68 -11.42
CA CYS A 96 -13.54 3.84 -11.90
C CYS A 96 -14.42 4.73 -12.79
N GLU A 97 -14.35 6.05 -12.62
CA GLU A 97 -15.11 7.01 -13.43
C GLU A 97 -14.64 7.12 -14.88
N LEU A 98 -13.43 6.62 -15.20
CA LEU A 98 -12.85 6.67 -16.54
C LEU A 98 -13.72 5.98 -17.60
N ASN A 99 -14.21 4.78 -17.28
CA ASN A 99 -14.89 3.89 -18.21
C ASN A 99 -15.96 2.99 -17.53
N GLY A 100 -16.12 3.10 -16.21
CA GLY A 100 -17.08 2.29 -15.47
C GLY A 100 -16.63 0.83 -15.21
N LEU A 101 -15.40 0.47 -15.57
CA LEU A 101 -14.81 -0.81 -15.16
C LEU A 101 -14.47 -0.79 -13.66
N VAL A 102 -14.22 -1.98 -13.11
CA VAL A 102 -14.09 -2.19 -11.67
C VAL A 102 -12.73 -2.75 -11.29
N LEU A 103 -12.33 -2.51 -10.04
CA LEU A 103 -11.14 -3.11 -9.44
C LEU A 103 -11.34 -4.63 -9.33
N ASP A 104 -10.45 -5.39 -9.95
CA ASP A 104 -10.55 -6.85 -10.09
C ASP A 104 -9.20 -7.51 -9.76
N ILE A 105 -9.24 -8.61 -8.99
CA ILE A 105 -8.07 -9.47 -8.81
C ILE A 105 -7.88 -10.28 -10.10
N LYS A 106 -6.76 -10.05 -10.79
CA LYS A 106 -6.49 -10.66 -12.08
C LYS A 106 -6.58 -12.18 -12.01
N ASP A 107 -7.33 -12.73 -12.97
CA ASP A 107 -7.61 -14.17 -13.12
C ASP A 107 -8.20 -14.84 -11.87
N ALA A 108 -8.80 -14.05 -10.95
CA ALA A 108 -9.23 -14.51 -9.64
C ALA A 108 -8.14 -15.28 -8.86
N ASN A 109 -6.87 -14.92 -9.05
CA ASN A 109 -5.75 -15.57 -8.37
C ASN A 109 -5.88 -15.43 -6.85
N PRO A 110 -6.02 -16.53 -6.08
CA PRO A 110 -6.29 -16.47 -4.64
C PRO A 110 -5.03 -16.15 -3.81
N ASN A 111 -3.85 -16.26 -4.40
CA ASN A 111 -2.59 -16.20 -3.67
C ASN A 111 -2.17 -14.76 -3.33
N PRO A 112 -1.34 -14.60 -2.29
CA PRO A 112 -0.57 -13.37 -2.11
C PRO A 112 0.16 -12.95 -3.39
N GLU A 113 0.39 -11.65 -3.51
CA GLU A 113 1.07 -11.00 -4.62
C GLU A 113 0.30 -11.03 -5.95
N ALA A 114 -0.94 -11.54 -5.95
CA ALA A 114 -1.85 -11.41 -7.08
C ALA A 114 -2.03 -9.94 -7.47
N THR A 115 -1.86 -9.64 -8.76
CA THR A 115 -1.97 -8.29 -9.30
C THR A 115 -3.42 -7.91 -9.58
N LEU A 116 -3.66 -6.61 -9.67
CA LEU A 116 -4.98 -6.05 -9.96
C LEU A 116 -5.11 -5.63 -11.44
N GLN A 117 -6.33 -5.65 -11.93
CA GLN A 117 -6.68 -5.17 -13.26
C GLN A 117 -8.03 -4.44 -13.26
N MET A 118 -8.29 -3.70 -14.34
CA MET A 118 -9.60 -3.17 -14.68
C MET A 118 -10.40 -4.22 -15.41
N TRP A 119 -11.60 -4.54 -14.94
CA TRP A 119 -12.44 -5.56 -15.58
C TRP A 119 -13.91 -5.16 -15.61
N PRO A 120 -14.71 -5.67 -16.56
CA PRO A 120 -16.16 -5.53 -16.51
C PRO A 120 -16.72 -6.15 -15.24
N ALA A 121 -17.69 -5.47 -14.63
CA ALA A 121 -18.40 -6.01 -13.48
C ALA A 121 -19.07 -7.34 -13.84
N ASN A 122 -18.76 -8.42 -13.13
CA ASN A 122 -19.26 -9.77 -13.42
C ASN A 122 -19.86 -10.47 -12.18
N GLY A 123 -19.89 -9.79 -11.04
CA GLY A 123 -20.45 -10.32 -9.78
C GLY A 123 -19.56 -11.31 -9.04
N HIS A 124 -18.38 -11.64 -9.58
CA HIS A 124 -17.41 -12.55 -8.95
C HIS A 124 -16.83 -11.95 -7.67
N ALA A 125 -16.41 -12.81 -6.73
CA ALA A 125 -15.82 -12.38 -5.45
C ALA A 125 -14.51 -11.59 -5.62
N ALA A 126 -13.79 -11.81 -6.73
CA ALA A 126 -12.58 -11.07 -7.10
C ALA A 126 -12.78 -9.56 -7.29
N GLN A 127 -14.04 -9.10 -7.34
CA GLN A 127 -14.43 -7.70 -7.53
C GLN A 127 -15.13 -7.10 -6.31
N LYS A 128 -15.19 -7.85 -5.20
CA LYS A 128 -15.93 -7.47 -3.99
C LYS A 128 -14.98 -7.13 -2.86
N TRP A 129 -15.16 -5.94 -2.29
CA TRP A 129 -14.23 -5.31 -1.37
C TRP A 129 -14.93 -4.86 -0.09
N LYS A 130 -14.48 -5.34 1.06
CA LYS A 130 -14.83 -4.75 2.36
C LYS A 130 -13.89 -3.59 2.65
N LEU A 131 -14.47 -2.43 2.97
CA LEU A 131 -13.73 -1.29 3.48
C LEU A 131 -13.76 -1.33 5.00
N LEU A 132 -12.66 -1.76 5.61
CA LEU A 132 -12.54 -1.96 7.05
C LEU A 132 -11.88 -0.73 7.68
N PRO A 133 -12.55 0.01 8.58
CA PRO A 133 -11.95 1.19 9.19
C PRO A 133 -10.70 0.81 9.97
N VAL A 134 -9.66 1.65 9.85
CA VAL A 134 -8.49 1.56 10.71
C VAL A 134 -8.86 2.19 12.04
N ASP A 135 -8.83 1.40 13.11
CA ASP A 135 -8.99 1.92 14.47
C ASP A 135 -7.70 2.69 14.86
N PRO A 136 -7.78 4.00 15.16
CA PRO A 136 -6.62 4.78 15.60
C PRO A 136 -5.87 4.15 16.78
N ALA A 137 -6.57 3.40 17.64
CA ALA A 137 -5.95 2.73 18.78
C ALA A 137 -5.09 1.51 18.39
N GLN A 138 -5.37 0.86 17.26
CA GLN A 138 -4.62 -0.31 16.79
C GLN A 138 -3.31 0.08 16.11
N ASN A 139 -3.26 1.22 15.40
CA ASN A 139 -2.05 1.70 14.73
C ASN A 139 -0.97 2.18 15.71
N ALA A 140 -1.35 2.86 16.80
CA ALA A 140 -0.38 3.33 17.80
C ALA A 140 0.38 2.18 18.49
N ALA A 141 -0.20 0.97 18.52
CA ALA A 141 0.45 -0.23 19.03
C ALA A 141 1.44 -0.84 18.02
N ALA A 142 1.12 -0.81 16.72
CA ALA A 142 1.99 -1.28 15.65
C ALA A 142 3.21 -0.36 15.45
N GLU A 143 3.00 0.96 15.45
CA GLU A 143 4.08 1.96 15.34
C GLU A 143 5.07 1.86 16.52
N LYS A 144 4.57 1.66 17.75
CA LYS A 144 5.43 1.40 18.92
C LYS A 144 6.22 0.10 18.79
N ALA A 145 5.65 -0.94 18.20
CA ALA A 145 6.32 -2.23 18.04
C ALA A 145 7.47 -2.14 17.01
N GLU A 146 7.26 -1.40 15.91
CA GLU A 146 8.28 -1.17 14.88
C GLU A 146 9.43 -0.29 15.40
N GLU A 147 9.13 0.77 16.16
CA GLU A 147 10.15 1.61 16.80
C GLU A 147 10.98 0.84 17.84
N THR A 148 10.35 -0.06 18.61
CA THR A 148 11.03 -0.94 19.57
C THR A 148 11.94 -1.96 18.87
N GLN A 149 11.51 -2.51 17.73
CA GLN A 149 12.34 -3.41 16.92
C GLN A 149 13.52 -2.69 16.26
N ALA A 150 13.34 -1.46 15.79
CA ALA A 150 14.42 -0.64 15.25
C ALA A 150 15.48 -0.33 16.31
N GLN A 151 15.07 0.10 17.51
CA GLN A 151 15.98 0.45 18.62
C GLN A 151 16.78 -0.75 19.15
N THR A 152 16.15 -1.93 19.25
CA THR A 152 16.84 -3.15 19.69
C THR A 152 17.87 -3.65 18.65
N SER A 153 17.59 -3.46 17.35
CA SER A 153 18.53 -3.80 16.28
C SER A 153 19.75 -2.86 16.19
N GLU A 154 19.58 -1.58 16.55
CA GLU A 154 20.69 -0.62 16.64
C GLU A 154 21.58 -0.85 17.86
N ALA A 155 20.97 -1.18 19.00
CA ALA A 155 21.70 -1.49 20.23
C ALA A 155 22.59 -2.75 20.12
N SER A 156 22.32 -3.64 19.15
CA SER A 156 23.08 -4.87 18.92
C SER A 156 24.31 -4.69 18.02
N LYS A 157 24.54 -3.51 17.42
CA LYS A 157 25.70 -3.28 16.55
C LYS A 157 26.99 -3.17 17.38
N PRO A 158 28.05 -3.95 17.09
CA PRO A 158 29.29 -3.88 17.85
C PRO A 158 29.98 -2.52 17.64
N LYS A 159 30.31 -1.83 18.74
CA LYS A 159 31.08 -0.58 18.70
C LYS A 159 32.49 -0.89 18.16
N LYS A 160 32.88 -0.28 17.04
CA LYS A 160 34.27 -0.32 16.55
C LYS A 160 35.17 0.30 17.62
N GLY A 161 36.00 -0.51 18.28
CA GLY A 161 36.97 -0.06 19.26
C GLY A 161 38.05 0.80 18.62
N LEU A 162 38.26 2.00 19.18
CA LEU A 162 39.34 2.91 18.84
C LEU A 162 40.59 2.48 19.63
N PHE A 163 41.51 1.75 19.01
CA PHE A 163 42.82 1.49 19.61
C PHE A 163 43.75 2.68 19.31
N GLY A 164 43.94 3.54 20.31
CA GLY A 164 45.01 4.54 20.33
C GLY A 164 46.32 3.90 20.79
N GLY A 165 47.34 3.95 19.94
CA GLY A 165 48.71 3.61 20.30
C GLY A 165 49.50 4.90 20.55
N PHE A 166 49.87 5.13 21.81
CA PHE A 166 50.75 6.22 22.26
C PHE A 166 52.17 6.03 21.71
N GLY A 167 52.79 7.15 21.31
CA GLY A 167 54.18 7.22 20.91
C GLY A 167 55.16 7.10 22.09
N ALA A 168 56.38 6.70 21.77
CA ALA A 168 57.55 6.91 22.60
C ALA A 168 58.75 7.16 21.67
N ASP A 169 59.20 8.42 21.63
CA ASP A 169 60.54 8.78 21.18
C ASP A 169 61.37 9.20 22.42
N VAL A 170 62.63 8.75 22.47
CA VAL A 170 63.87 9.55 22.65
C VAL A 170 65.01 8.76 23.35
N LEU A 171 66.06 8.55 22.54
CA LEU A 171 67.53 8.38 22.67
C LEU A 171 68.31 8.43 24.01
N GLY A 172 69.41 7.65 24.02
CA GLY A 172 70.69 7.83 24.76
C GLY A 172 71.03 6.65 25.70
N TRP A 173 72.20 5.97 25.68
CA TRP A 173 73.57 6.23 25.17
C TRP A 173 74.09 5.09 24.29
#